data_AF-I7CII1-F1
#
_entry.id   AF-I7CII1-F1
#
_cell.length_a   1.000
_cell.length_b   1.000
_cell.length_c   1.000
_cell.angle_alpha   90.00
_cell.angle_beta   90.00
_cell.angle_gamma   90.00
#
_symmetry.space_group_name_H-M   'P 1'
#
loop_
_entity.id
_entity.type
_entity.pdbx_description
1 polymer ?
#
loop_
_entity_poly.entity_id
_entity_poly.type
_entity_poly.pdbx_seq_one_letter_code
_entity_poly.pdbx_strand_id
1 'polypeptide(L)'
;MFSALKPIACAFIGTGFLIGGTFGTFKVVSEAQKPKYSVGKKYCLSKKHNVCIYFGRSGESFKSEEGIWVDPGTASAVTPIKSAGWLNVDGIKKEVKELFKEHPGLEDFTKDKINEYEKKGCTYQDGEETVSSGKKALWYKLECPK
;
A
#
# COMPACT_ATOMS: atom_id res chain seq x y z
N MET A 1 -47.98 -3.38 -31.81
CA MET A 1 -47.03 -2.26 -31.86
C MET A 1 -46.91 -1.67 -30.45
N PHE A 2 -45.67 -1.55 -29.98
CA PHE A 2 -45.08 -0.74 -28.90
C PHE A 2 -45.91 -0.13 -27.74
N SER A 3 -45.48 -0.47 -26.51
CA SER A 3 -45.15 0.35 -25.31
C SER A 3 -45.95 1.62 -24.93
N ALA A 4 -46.34 1.76 -23.65
CA ALA A 4 -45.59 2.50 -22.61
C ALA A 4 -46.45 3.05 -21.43
N LEU A 5 -45.82 3.11 -20.23
CA LEU A 5 -46.10 3.93 -19.01
C LEU A 5 -47.32 3.55 -18.12
N LYS A 6 -47.33 3.53 -16.79
CA LYS A 6 -46.44 3.92 -15.65
C LYS A 6 -47.15 3.47 -14.35
N PRO A 7 -46.48 3.01 -13.27
CA PRO A 7 -47.10 2.94 -11.94
C PRO A 7 -46.61 4.06 -11.00
N ILE A 8 -47.24 4.10 -9.82
CA ILE A 8 -46.87 4.78 -8.56
C ILE A 8 -47.65 6.09 -8.34
N ALA A 9 -48.82 6.04 -7.69
CA ALA A 9 -49.10 5.79 -6.27
C ALA A 9 -48.76 6.99 -5.35
N CYS A 10 -49.84 7.72 -5.04
CA CYS A 10 -50.21 8.43 -3.81
C CYS A 10 -49.15 9.22 -3.03
N ALA A 11 -49.22 10.53 -3.27
CA ALA A 11 -49.07 11.68 -2.37
C ALA A 11 -48.70 11.42 -0.89
N PHE A 12 -47.55 11.99 -0.55
CA PHE A 12 -47.16 12.47 0.78
C PHE A 12 -48.14 13.51 1.31
N ILE A 13 -48.73 13.31 2.50
CA ILE A 13 -49.08 14.41 3.43
C ILE A 13 -49.03 13.85 4.87
N GLY A 14 -48.23 14.45 5.75
CA GLY A 14 -48.37 14.25 7.20
C GLY A 14 -47.09 14.35 8.05
N THR A 15 -46.45 15.52 8.04
CA THR A 15 -45.46 15.97 9.02
C THR A 15 -46.00 16.03 10.46
N GLY A 16 -45.16 15.67 11.45
CA GLY A 16 -45.13 16.42 12.73
C GLY A 16 -45.16 15.62 14.04
N PHE A 17 -43.96 15.34 14.56
CA PHE A 17 -43.54 15.33 15.98
C PHE A 17 -44.10 14.33 17.02
N LEU A 18 -43.22 14.06 18.00
CA LEU A 18 -43.27 13.14 19.16
C LEU A 18 -42.74 11.73 18.76
N ILE A 19 -41.79 11.05 19.42
CA ILE A 19 -41.50 10.85 20.86
C ILE A 19 -40.05 10.29 20.99
N GLY A 20 -39.36 10.64 22.08
CA GLY A 20 -38.49 9.79 22.93
C GLY A 20 -37.55 8.74 22.32
N GLY A 21 -36.25 8.85 22.65
CA GLY A 21 -35.17 8.08 22.06
C GLY A 21 -34.90 6.66 22.59
N THR A 22 -33.88 6.08 21.93
CA THR A 22 -33.04 4.92 22.30
C THR A 22 -33.74 3.55 22.18
N PHE A 23 -33.30 2.55 21.42
CA PHE A 23 -31.96 2.14 21.01
C PHE A 23 -31.97 1.74 19.53
N GLY A 24 -31.53 2.65 18.66
CA GLY A 24 -31.05 2.22 17.35
C GLY A 24 -29.69 1.60 17.57
N THR A 25 -29.57 0.28 17.39
CA THR A 25 -28.29 -0.33 17.04
C THR A 25 -27.86 0.32 15.74
N PHE A 26 -27.07 1.39 15.84
CA PHE A 26 -26.25 1.84 14.74
C PHE A 26 -25.38 0.64 14.41
N LYS A 27 -25.73 -0.05 13.33
CA LYS A 27 -24.79 -0.90 12.64
C LYS A 27 -23.67 0.08 12.27
N VAL A 28 -22.63 0.12 13.08
CA VAL A 28 -21.34 0.66 12.68
C VAL A 28 -20.98 -0.25 11.53
N VAL A 29 -21.43 0.12 10.32
CA VAL A 29 -20.76 -0.29 9.10
C VAL A 29 -19.35 0.16 9.39
N SER A 30 -18.49 -0.80 9.75
CA SER A 30 -17.06 -0.57 9.89
C SER A 30 -16.72 0.34 8.74
N GLU A 31 -16.45 1.60 9.06
CA GLU A 31 -15.86 2.54 8.14
C GLU A 31 -14.69 1.76 7.59
N ALA A 32 -14.81 1.32 6.34
CA ALA A 32 -13.87 0.40 5.73
C ALA A 32 -12.54 1.11 5.87
N GLN A 33 -11.78 0.70 6.89
CA GLN A 33 -10.73 1.51 7.46
C GLN A 33 -9.74 1.61 6.32
N LYS A 34 -9.69 2.79 5.66
CA LYS A 34 -8.86 2.96 4.47
C LYS A 34 -7.48 2.44 4.86
N PRO A 35 -6.89 1.53 4.08
CA PRO A 35 -5.64 0.92 4.48
C PRO A 35 -4.66 2.05 4.78
N LYS A 36 -4.20 2.11 6.04
CA LYS A 36 -3.30 3.16 6.53
C LYS A 36 -2.03 3.27 5.67
N TYR A 37 -1.70 2.16 5.00
CA TYR A 37 -0.59 2.01 4.09
C TYR A 37 -1.07 1.73 2.68
N SER A 38 -0.35 2.24 1.68
CA SER A 38 -0.74 2.12 0.28
C SER A 38 0.49 1.92 -0.61
N VAL A 39 0.28 1.22 -1.72
CA VAL A 39 1.26 1.14 -2.81
C VAL A 39 1.43 2.52 -3.46
N GLY A 40 2.60 2.82 -4.00
CA GLY A 40 2.99 4.12 -4.53
C GLY A 40 3.52 5.11 -3.48
N LYS A 41 3.75 4.66 -2.24
CA LYS A 41 4.28 5.48 -1.15
C LYS A 41 5.54 4.88 -0.56
N LYS A 42 6.34 5.73 0.07
CA LYS A 42 7.43 5.35 0.97
C LYS A 42 7.12 5.72 2.40
N TYR A 43 7.68 4.95 3.32
CA TYR A 43 7.58 5.17 4.76
C TYR A 43 8.98 5.10 5.34
N CYS A 44 9.35 6.08 6.13
CA CYS A 44 10.71 6.21 6.67
C CYS A 44 10.69 6.31 8.18
N LEU A 45 11.82 6.03 8.82
CA LEU A 45 12.01 6.30 10.24
C LEU A 45 12.02 7.80 10.50
N SER A 46 11.34 8.24 11.57
CA SER A 46 11.31 9.65 11.97
C SER A 46 12.68 10.15 12.45
N LYS A 47 13.52 9.27 13.01
CA LYS A 47 14.87 9.62 13.48
C LYS A 47 15.96 9.41 12.44
N LYS A 48 15.69 8.59 11.42
CA LYS A 48 16.62 8.22 10.35
C LYS A 48 15.89 8.30 9.02
N HIS A 49 15.68 9.52 8.51
CA HIS A 49 14.86 9.76 7.32
C HIS A 49 15.38 9.12 6.03
N ASN A 50 16.62 8.61 6.05
CA ASN A 50 17.25 7.82 4.99
C ASN A 50 16.89 6.33 5.05
N VAL A 51 16.39 5.83 6.18
CA VAL A 51 15.92 4.45 6.32
C VAL A 51 14.44 4.41 5.93
N CYS A 52 14.15 3.82 4.78
CA CYS A 52 12.80 3.82 4.22
C CYS A 52 12.43 2.47 3.60
N ILE A 53 11.14 2.13 3.68
CA ILE A 53 10.52 1.09 2.87
C ILE A 53 9.69 1.76 1.76
N TYR A 54 9.82 1.26 0.55
CA TYR A 54 9.18 1.77 -0.67
C TYR A 54 8.20 0.72 -1.17
N PHE A 55 6.99 1.14 -1.50
CA PHE A 55 5.98 0.28 -2.13
C PHE A 55 5.69 0.77 -3.53
N GLY A 56 5.99 -0.07 -4.53
CA GLY A 56 5.77 0.26 -5.93
C GLY A 56 6.53 1.52 -6.38
N ARG A 57 5.90 2.28 -7.27
CA ARG A 57 6.47 3.45 -7.91
C ARG A 57 6.55 4.63 -6.94
N SER A 58 7.58 4.62 -6.09
CA SER A 58 7.84 5.66 -5.09
C SER A 58 9.09 6.48 -5.43
N GLY A 59 9.24 6.87 -6.71
CA GLY A 59 10.36 7.66 -7.23
C GLY A 59 10.71 7.26 -8.67
N GLU A 60 11.67 7.96 -9.28
CA GLU A 60 12.09 7.67 -10.67
C GLU A 60 12.83 6.33 -10.80
N SER A 61 13.59 5.94 -9.77
CA SER A 61 14.28 4.65 -9.74
C SER A 61 13.34 3.44 -9.64
N PHE A 62 12.10 3.60 -9.20
CA PHE A 62 11.16 2.49 -9.02
C PHE A 62 10.21 2.42 -10.22
N LYS A 63 10.53 1.53 -11.16
CA LYS A 63 9.88 1.47 -12.49
C LYS A 63 8.56 0.70 -12.53
N SER A 64 8.21 -0.01 -11.46
CA SER A 64 6.97 -0.79 -11.38
C SER A 64 6.00 -0.21 -10.38
N GLU A 65 4.71 -0.27 -10.71
CA GLU A 65 3.61 0.13 -9.81
C GLU A 65 3.52 -0.79 -8.58
N GLU A 66 4.03 -2.02 -8.69
CA GLU A 66 4.11 -3.01 -7.60
C GLU A 66 5.56 -3.26 -7.18
N GLY A 67 5.77 -3.91 -6.04
CA GLY A 67 7.09 -4.22 -5.47
C GLY A 67 7.33 -3.59 -4.11
N ILE A 68 8.31 -4.13 -3.39
CA ILE A 68 8.71 -3.67 -2.06
C ILE A 68 10.23 -3.61 -1.99
N TRP A 69 10.77 -2.47 -1.57
CA TRP A 69 12.20 -2.27 -1.40
C TRP A 69 12.51 -1.57 -0.09
N VAL A 70 13.68 -1.84 0.48
CA VAL A 70 14.16 -1.16 1.69
C VAL A 70 15.47 -0.48 1.39
N ASP A 71 15.54 0.80 1.74
CA ASP A 71 16.78 1.54 1.89
C ASP A 71 17.22 1.49 3.36
N PRO A 72 18.35 0.86 3.69
CA PRO A 72 18.88 0.83 5.06
C PRO A 72 19.58 2.14 5.47
N GLY A 73 19.52 3.19 4.65
CA GLY A 73 20.07 4.51 4.95
C GLY A 73 21.25 4.94 4.09
N THR A 74 21.61 4.17 3.06
CA THR A 74 22.76 4.48 2.19
C THR A 74 22.40 4.76 0.75
N ALA A 75 21.11 4.74 0.37
CA ALA A 75 20.54 4.98 -0.97
C ALA A 75 21.04 4.05 -2.10
N SER A 76 22.30 3.63 -2.05
CA SER A 76 22.93 2.67 -2.96
C SER A 76 22.77 1.22 -2.50
N ALA A 77 22.24 0.98 -1.28
CA ALA A 77 21.96 -0.36 -0.76
C ALA A 77 20.45 -0.66 -0.69
N VAL A 78 19.66 -0.03 -1.57
CA VAL A 78 18.26 -0.36 -1.70
C VAL A 78 18.14 -1.82 -2.13
N THR A 79 17.37 -2.59 -1.37
CA THR A 79 17.28 -4.04 -1.55
C THR A 79 15.82 -4.49 -1.63
N PRO A 80 15.48 -5.42 -2.53
CA PRO A 80 14.11 -5.89 -2.69
C PRO A 80 13.72 -6.87 -1.57
N ILE A 81 12.49 -6.74 -1.08
CA ILE A 81 11.91 -7.72 -0.15
C ILE A 81 11.27 -8.85 -0.97
N LYS A 82 12.06 -9.91 -1.22
CA LYS A 82 11.64 -11.03 -2.07
C LYS A 82 10.74 -12.03 -1.36
N SER A 83 10.89 -12.20 -0.05
CA SER A 83 10.14 -13.18 0.74
C SER A 83 10.05 -12.77 2.21
N ALA A 84 9.16 -13.39 2.97
CA ALA A 84 9.02 -13.12 4.40
C ALA A 84 10.30 -13.45 5.20
N GLY A 85 11.11 -14.40 4.72
CA GLY A 85 12.42 -14.73 5.29
C GLY A 85 13.42 -13.58 5.22
N TRP A 86 13.23 -12.66 4.27
CA TRP A 86 14.08 -11.50 4.06
C TRP A 86 13.99 -10.48 5.22
N LEU A 87 12.86 -10.45 5.95
CA LEU A 87 12.71 -9.63 7.16
C LEU A 87 13.67 -10.04 8.29
N ASN A 88 14.37 -11.17 8.15
CA ASN A 88 15.32 -11.70 9.13
C ASN A 88 16.79 -11.51 8.75
N VAL A 89 17.12 -10.87 7.62
CA VAL A 89 18.52 -10.64 7.20
C VAL A 89 19.19 -9.64 8.15
N ASP A 90 20.26 -10.05 8.84
CA ASP A 90 20.80 -9.33 10.01
C ASP A 90 21.25 -7.88 9.73
N GLY A 91 21.65 -7.55 8.49
CA GLY A 91 22.05 -6.19 8.11
C GLY A 91 20.89 -5.20 7.93
N ILE A 92 19.64 -5.67 7.86
CA ILE A 92 18.45 -4.85 7.55
C ILE A 92 17.37 -5.03 8.63
N LYS A 93 17.43 -6.16 9.33
CA LYS A 93 16.53 -6.57 10.40
C LYS A 93 16.40 -5.55 11.51
N LYS A 94 17.46 -4.81 11.88
CA LYS A 94 17.37 -3.82 12.96
C LYS A 94 16.56 -2.61 12.50
N GLU A 95 16.93 -2.06 11.36
CA GLU A 95 16.33 -0.87 10.74
C GLU A 95 14.86 -1.11 10.38
N VAL A 96 14.55 -2.25 9.76
CA VAL A 96 13.17 -2.62 9.39
C VAL A 96 12.31 -2.89 10.63
N LYS A 97 12.86 -3.52 11.69
CA LYS A 97 12.13 -3.68 12.95
C LYS A 97 11.85 -2.35 13.63
N GLU A 98 12.79 -1.41 13.62
CA GLU A 98 12.54 -0.05 14.10
C GLU A 98 11.41 0.60 13.29
N LEU A 99 11.41 0.41 11.96
CA LEU A 99 10.43 0.98 11.05
C LEU A 99 9.01 0.42 11.31
N PHE A 100 8.87 -0.89 11.50
CA PHE A 100 7.59 -1.50 11.85
C PHE A 100 7.09 -1.12 13.25
N LYS A 101 7.99 -0.87 14.21
CA LYS A 101 7.60 -0.36 15.53
C LYS A 101 7.04 1.06 15.46
N GLU A 102 7.61 1.92 14.62
CA GLU A 102 7.16 3.30 14.46
C GLU A 102 5.89 3.42 13.62
N HIS A 103 5.65 2.45 12.74
CA HIS A 103 4.52 2.40 11.82
C HIS A 103 3.59 1.19 12.11
N PRO A 104 2.68 1.28 13.10
CA PRO A 104 1.76 0.19 13.43
C PRO A 104 0.89 -0.22 12.25
N GLY A 105 0.92 -1.51 11.89
CA GLY A 105 0.20 -2.13 10.77
C GLY A 105 1.01 -2.22 9.47
N LEU A 106 2.22 -1.63 9.42
CA LEU A 106 3.06 -1.66 8.23
C LEU A 106 3.70 -3.04 8.00
N GLU A 107 4.04 -3.75 9.07
CA GLU A 107 4.57 -5.10 8.98
C GLU A 107 3.57 -6.06 8.32
N ASP A 108 2.31 -6.02 8.77
CA ASP A 108 1.24 -6.87 8.23
C ASP A 108 0.96 -6.51 6.77
N PHE A 109 0.86 -5.22 6.45
CA PHE A 109 0.73 -4.76 5.07
C PHE A 109 1.89 -5.23 4.17
N THR A 110 3.11 -5.20 4.70
CA THR A 110 4.31 -5.67 3.98
C THR A 110 4.21 -7.17 3.73
N LYS A 111 3.88 -7.97 4.74
CA LYS A 111 3.70 -9.43 4.62
C LYS A 111 2.59 -9.79 3.62
N ASP A 112 1.47 -9.09 3.67
CA ASP A 112 0.36 -9.30 2.75
C ASP A 112 0.80 -9.08 1.30
N LYS A 113 1.57 -8.02 1.04
CA LYS A 113 2.09 -7.73 -0.30
C LYS A 113 3.16 -8.71 -0.75
N ILE A 114 4.04 -9.16 0.14
CA ILE A 114 5.00 -10.23 -0.17
C ILE A 114 4.23 -11.49 -0.60
N ASN A 115 3.26 -11.93 0.21
CA ASN A 115 2.46 -13.12 -0.07
C ASN A 115 1.70 -12.98 -1.41
N GLU A 116 1.18 -11.79 -1.72
CA GLU A 116 0.52 -11.50 -2.98
C GLU A 116 1.48 -11.65 -4.17
N TYR A 117 2.68 -11.08 -4.08
CA TYR A 117 3.68 -11.12 -5.15
C TYR A 117 4.30 -12.51 -5.32
N GLU A 118 4.53 -13.25 -4.23
CA GLU A 118 4.97 -14.64 -4.27
C GLU A 118 3.93 -15.54 -4.95
N LYS A 119 2.64 -15.40 -4.60
CA LYS A 119 1.54 -16.15 -5.24
C LYS A 119 1.38 -15.83 -6.71
N LYS A 120 1.59 -14.57 -7.08
CA LYS A 120 1.62 -14.14 -8.48
C LYS A 120 2.87 -14.63 -9.24
N GLY A 121 3.88 -15.18 -8.55
CA GLY A 121 5.13 -15.61 -9.20
C GLY A 121 5.96 -14.42 -9.71
N CYS A 122 5.87 -13.27 -9.05
CA CYS A 122 6.57 -12.07 -9.46
C CYS A 122 8.09 -12.19 -9.21
N THR A 123 8.88 -11.62 -10.11
CA THR A 123 10.33 -11.61 -10.05
C THR A 123 10.85 -10.17 -9.98
N TYR A 124 11.74 -9.91 -9.02
CA TYR A 124 12.42 -8.62 -8.91
C TYR A 124 13.58 -8.53 -9.90
N GLN A 125 13.67 -7.39 -10.57
CA GLN A 125 14.77 -6.98 -11.45
C GLN A 125 15.34 -5.65 -10.96
N ASP A 126 16.64 -5.49 -11.14
CA ASP A 126 17.37 -4.28 -10.84
C ASP A 126 18.52 -4.10 -11.84
N GLY A 127 18.97 -2.86 -12.01
CA GLY A 127 20.06 -2.55 -12.91
C GLY A 127 20.49 -1.09 -12.86
N GLU A 128 21.48 -0.75 -13.67
CA GLU A 128 21.96 0.61 -13.85
C GLU A 128 21.56 1.12 -15.24
N GLU A 129 21.19 2.39 -15.34
CA GLU A 129 21.02 3.07 -16.62
C GLU A 129 21.73 4.42 -16.63
N THR A 130 22.28 4.78 -17.78
CA THR A 130 22.88 6.11 -17.97
C THR A 130 21.77 7.10 -18.25
N VAL A 131 21.52 8.01 -17.31
CA VAL A 131 20.56 9.10 -17.51
C VAL A 131 21.16 10.20 -18.40
N SER A 132 20.31 11.10 -18.90
CA SER A 132 20.68 12.20 -19.81
C SER A 132 21.84 13.10 -19.31
N SER A 133 22.13 13.08 -18.00
CA SER A 133 23.27 13.77 -17.39
C SER A 133 24.61 13.01 -17.47
N GLY A 134 24.66 11.84 -18.11
CA GLY A 134 25.84 10.98 -18.19
C GLY A 134 26.15 10.21 -16.90
N LYS A 135 25.35 10.39 -15.84
CA LYS A 135 25.46 9.64 -14.58
C LYS A 135 24.75 8.30 -14.68
N LYS A 136 25.29 7.30 -13.99
CA LYS A 136 24.59 6.03 -13.79
C LYS A 136 23.55 6.16 -12.68
N ALA A 137 22.32 5.75 -12.94
CA ALA A 137 21.24 5.68 -11.97
C ALA A 137 20.79 4.23 -11.80
N LEU A 138 20.59 3.81 -10.56
CA LEU A 138 20.00 2.51 -10.26
C LEU A 138 18.49 2.55 -10.51
N TRP A 139 17.97 1.47 -11.08
CA TRP A 139 16.54 1.25 -11.24
C TRP A 139 16.13 -0.10 -10.68
N TYR A 140 14.87 -0.18 -10.25
CA TYR A 140 14.25 -1.34 -9.62
C TYR A 140 12.89 -1.59 -10.24
N LYS A 141 12.55 -2.86 -10.47
CA LYS A 141 11.29 -3.27 -11.08
C LYS A 141 10.83 -4.62 -10.52
N LEU A 142 9.54 -4.75 -10.25
CA LEU A 142 8.87 -6.03 -10.06
C LEU A 142 8.16 -6.40 -11.36
N GLU A 143 8.42 -7.60 -11.87
CA GLU A 143 7.72 -8.16 -13.02
C GLU A 143 6.87 -9.34 -12.57
N CYS A 144 5.56 -9.26 -12.78
CA CYS A 144 4.63 -10.34 -12.51
C CYS A 144 4.16 -10.95 -13.84
N PRO A 145 4.02 -12.28 -13.94
CA PRO A 145 3.35 -12.90 -15.08
C PRO A 145 1.91 -12.37 -15.19
N LYS A 146 1.44 -12.23 -16.43
CA LYS A 146 0.09 -11.72 -16.74
C LYS A 146 -0.96 -12.81 -16.59
#